data_AF-A0A1V5JF54-F1
#
_entry.id   AF-A0A1V5JF54-F1
#
_cell.length_a   1.000
_cell.length_b   1.000
_cell.length_c   1.000
_cell.angle_alpha   90.00
_cell.angle_beta   90.00
_cell.angle_gamma   90.00
#
_symmetry.space_group_name_H-M   'P 1'
#
loop_
_entity.id
_entity.type
_entity.pdbx_description
1 polymer ?
#
loop_
_entity_poly.entity_id
_entity_poly.type
_entity_poly.pdbx_seq_one_letter_code
_entity_poly.pdbx_strand_id
1 'polypeptide(L)'
;MAPANEVNVRELRRVSRSGAVTDRYSAAVTSAVLGKYATLGRIFADATGKNDNYYIDFFTDCLNALSYRLGMPKLSRYGLVHDDLAAICSLSDVKNNPVCLSEEQMLEILMSRI
;
A
#
# COMPACT_ATOMS: atom_id res chain seq x y z
N MET A 1 7.36 -3.39 2.65
CA MET A 1 6.49 -3.51 1.46
C MET A 1 5.01 -3.58 1.81
N ALA A 2 4.58 -4.41 2.77
CA ALA A 2 3.17 -4.47 3.17
C ALA A 2 2.56 -3.11 3.60
N PRO A 3 3.21 -2.28 4.44
CA PRO A 3 2.61 -1.02 4.90
C PRO A 3 2.33 -0.02 3.77
N ALA A 4 3.19 0.01 2.74
CA ALA A 4 2.97 0.88 1.58
C ALA A 4 1.71 0.46 0.78
N ASN A 5 1.47 -0.85 0.67
CA ASN A 5 0.29 -1.37 -0.03
C ASN A 5 -0.99 -1.13 0.78
N GLU A 6 -0.93 -1.23 2.11
CA GLU A 6 -2.04 -0.88 3.01
C GLU A 6 -2.47 0.57 2.81
N VAL A 7 -1.52 1.50 2.85
CA VAL A 7 -1.80 2.93 2.65
C VAL A 7 -2.33 3.18 1.25
N ASN A 8 -1.75 2.57 0.21
CA ASN A 8 -2.25 2.68 -1.16
C ASN A 8 -3.70 2.22 -1.29
N VAL A 9 -4.03 1.02 -0.79
CA VAL A 9 -5.39 0.46 -0.83
C VAL A 9 -6.36 1.34 -0.04
N ARG A 10 -5.95 1.84 1.12
CA ARG A 10 -6.74 2.75 1.96
C ARG A 10 -7.11 4.02 1.20
N GLU A 11 -6.14 4.64 0.54
CA GLU A 11 -6.35 5.88 -0.23
C GLU A 11 -7.18 5.65 -1.50
N LEU A 12 -6.92 4.58 -2.26
CA LEU A 12 -7.72 4.23 -3.44
C LEU A 12 -9.20 4.00 -3.06
N ARG A 13 -9.45 3.29 -1.95
CA ARG A 13 -10.80 3.09 -1.42
C ARG A 13 -11.42 4.40 -0.92
N ARG A 14 -10.65 5.29 -0.31
CA ARG A 14 -11.12 6.61 0.12
C ARG A 14 -11.58 7.44 -1.07
N VAL A 15 -10.75 7.54 -2.10
CA VAL A 15 -11.06 8.30 -3.32
C VAL A 15 -12.24 7.70 -4.09
N SER A 16 -12.30 6.36 -4.18
CA SER A 16 -13.44 5.67 -4.78
C SER A 16 -14.77 5.95 -4.10
N ARG A 17 -14.78 6.20 -2.77
CA ARG A 17 -15.99 6.53 -2.01
C ARG A 17 -16.34 8.01 -2.05
N SER A 18 -15.33 8.89 -2.01
CA SER A 18 -15.57 10.34 -1.99
C SER A 18 -15.93 10.91 -3.35
N GLY A 19 -15.62 10.19 -4.44
CA GLY A 19 -15.82 10.70 -5.80
C GLY A 19 -14.89 11.86 -6.14
N ALA A 20 -13.80 12.05 -5.38
CA ALA A 20 -12.83 13.11 -5.64
C ALA A 20 -12.06 12.81 -6.93
N VAL A 21 -12.51 13.40 -8.04
CA VAL A 21 -11.90 13.21 -9.35
C VAL A 21 -10.77 14.22 -9.55
N THR A 22 -9.59 13.69 -9.88
CA THR A 22 -8.47 14.43 -10.46
C THR A 22 -7.95 13.64 -11.66
N ASP A 23 -7.07 14.20 -12.48
CA ASP A 23 -6.51 13.52 -13.65
C ASP A 23 -5.88 12.16 -13.32
N ARG A 24 -5.34 11.99 -12.10
CA ARG A 24 -4.78 10.73 -11.60
C ARG A 24 -5.81 9.76 -10.99
N TYR A 25 -6.98 10.26 -10.59
CA TYR A 25 -7.97 9.49 -9.85
C TYR A 25 -9.36 9.60 -10.47
N SER A 26 -9.53 9.06 -11.67
CA SER A 26 -10.87 8.81 -12.21
C SER A 26 -11.47 7.55 -11.59
N ALA A 27 -12.80 7.44 -11.59
CA ALA A 27 -13.49 6.24 -11.13
C ALA A 27 -13.03 4.98 -11.89
N ALA A 28 -12.81 5.11 -13.21
CA ALA A 28 -12.31 4.03 -14.05
C ALA A 28 -10.88 3.61 -13.68
N VAL A 29 -9.96 4.57 -13.49
CA VAL A 29 -8.57 4.30 -13.11
C VAL A 29 -8.52 3.66 -11.72
N THR A 30 -9.24 4.22 -10.75
CA THR A 30 -9.27 3.72 -9.37
C THR A 30 -9.80 2.29 -9.31
N SER A 31 -10.90 2.02 -10.02
CA SER A 31 -11.47 0.67 -10.15
C SER A 31 -10.48 -0.30 -10.80
N ALA A 32 -9.81 0.11 -11.88
CA ALA A 32 -8.81 -0.72 -12.56
C ALA A 32 -7.62 -1.06 -11.64
N VAL A 33 -7.13 -0.10 -10.83
CA VAL A 33 -6.05 -0.36 -9.88
C VAL A 33 -6.50 -1.29 -8.75
N LEU A 34 -7.67 -1.07 -8.14
CA LEU A 34 -8.21 -1.98 -7.13
C LEU A 34 -8.45 -3.39 -7.70
N GLY A 35 -8.88 -3.49 -8.96
CA GLY A 35 -9.00 -4.76 -9.68
C GLY A 35 -7.66 -5.50 -9.84
N LYS A 36 -6.54 -4.79 -9.98
CA LYS A 36 -5.20 -5.42 -9.96
C LYS A 36 -4.89 -6.03 -8.58
N TYR A 37 -5.20 -5.32 -7.49
CA TYR A 37 -5.05 -5.87 -6.13
C TYR A 37 -5.95 -7.09 -5.90
N ALA A 38 -7.20 -7.04 -6.35
CA ALA A 38 -8.12 -8.19 -6.28
C ALA A 38 -7.61 -9.39 -7.08
N THR A 39 -7.03 -9.15 -8.26
CA THR A 39 -6.42 -10.20 -9.09
C THR A 39 -5.24 -10.86 -8.37
N LEU A 40 -4.36 -10.06 -7.75
CA LEU A 40 -3.26 -10.59 -6.93
C LEU A 40 -3.82 -11.42 -5.77
N GLY A 41 -4.84 -10.92 -5.06
CA GLY A 41 -5.49 -11.68 -3.99
C GLY A 41 -6.04 -13.02 -4.43
N ARG A 42 -6.67 -13.12 -5.60
CA ARG A 42 -7.14 -14.38 -6.17
C ARG A 42 -6.02 -15.37 -6.48
N ILE A 43 -4.86 -14.88 -6.93
CA ILE A 43 -3.71 -15.74 -7.23
C ILE A 43 -3.14 -16.37 -5.94
N PHE A 44 -3.14 -15.63 -4.84
CA PHE A 44 -2.60 -16.11 -3.57
C PHE A 44 -3.63 -16.83 -2.68
N ALA A 45 -4.93 -16.61 -2.88
CA ALA A 45 -5.97 -17.18 -2.06
C ALA A 45 -6.36 -18.59 -2.53
N ASP A 46 -6.42 -19.53 -1.59
CA ASP A 46 -7.00 -20.86 -1.79
C ASP A 46 -8.54 -20.88 -1.63
N ALA A 47 -9.17 -19.71 -1.82
CA ALA A 47 -10.60 -19.51 -1.64
C ALA A 47 -11.24 -19.01 -2.94
N THR A 48 -12.34 -19.63 -3.33
CA THR A 48 -13.13 -19.25 -4.53
C THR A 48 -14.46 -18.59 -4.14
N GLY A 49 -15.06 -17.87 -5.08
CA GLY A 49 -16.40 -17.28 -4.93
C GLY A 49 -16.49 -16.09 -3.95
N LYS A 50 -15.36 -15.50 -3.56
CA LYS A 50 -15.34 -14.28 -2.72
C LYS A 50 -15.39 -13.01 -3.58
N ASN A 51 -15.71 -11.88 -2.96
CA ASN A 51 -15.75 -10.59 -3.63
C ASN A 51 -14.35 -9.93 -3.72
N ASP A 52 -14.22 -8.89 -4.54
CA ASP A 52 -12.95 -8.19 -4.77
C ASP A 52 -12.35 -7.61 -3.49
N ASN A 53 -13.17 -7.06 -2.59
CA ASN A 53 -12.68 -6.50 -1.33
C ASN A 53 -11.99 -7.56 -0.47
N TYR A 54 -12.59 -8.76 -0.37
CA TYR A 54 -11.98 -9.89 0.31
C TYR A 54 -10.60 -10.22 -0.27
N TYR A 55 -10.49 -10.30 -1.59
CA TYR A 55 -9.20 -10.64 -2.23
C TYR A 55 -8.15 -9.54 -2.05
N ILE A 56 -8.54 -8.27 -2.10
CA ILE A 56 -7.65 -7.13 -1.84
C ILE A 56 -7.10 -7.19 -0.40
N ASP A 57 -7.98 -7.44 0.58
CA ASP A 57 -7.59 -7.53 1.99
C ASP A 57 -6.70 -8.75 2.22
N PHE A 58 -7.09 -9.91 1.68
CA PHE A 58 -6.30 -11.14 1.73
C PHE A 58 -4.89 -10.95 1.16
N PHE A 59 -4.75 -10.26 0.03
CA PHE A 59 -3.43 -10.01 -0.55
C PHE A 59 -2.55 -9.17 0.38
N THR A 60 -3.13 -8.16 1.02
CA THR A 60 -2.42 -7.29 1.96
C THR A 60 -1.96 -8.09 3.19
N ASP A 61 -2.83 -8.94 3.72
CA ASP A 61 -2.49 -9.88 4.80
C ASP A 61 -1.40 -10.87 4.38
N CYS A 62 -1.45 -11.37 3.15
CA CYS A 62 -0.44 -12.25 2.59
C CYS A 62 0.94 -11.59 2.56
N LEU A 63 1.03 -10.31 2.16
CA LEU A 63 2.29 -9.55 2.18
C LEU A 63 2.84 -9.39 3.61
N ASN A 64 1.98 -9.19 4.60
CA ASN A 64 2.38 -9.15 6.01
C ASN A 64 2.90 -10.52 6.48
N ALA A 65 2.16 -11.59 6.18
CA ALA A 65 2.54 -12.95 6.52
C ALA A 65 3.89 -13.34 5.88
N LEU A 66 4.10 -13.00 4.60
CA LEU A 66 5.37 -13.21 3.91
C LEU A 66 6.51 -12.42 4.55
N SER A 67 6.28 -11.13 4.87
CA SER A 67 7.28 -10.30 5.53
C SER A 67 7.72 -10.91 6.87
N TYR A 68 6.77 -11.44 7.64
CA TYR A 68 7.03 -12.15 8.90
C TYR A 68 7.79 -13.46 8.68
N ARG A 69 7.31 -14.33 7.78
CA ARG A 69 7.89 -15.66 7.50
C ARG A 69 9.31 -15.59 6.96
N LEU A 70 9.60 -14.57 6.15
CA LEU A 70 10.94 -14.33 5.60
C LEU A 70 11.86 -13.62 6.60
N GLY A 71 11.37 -13.27 7.79
CA GLY A 71 12.13 -12.57 8.81
C GLY A 71 12.65 -11.21 8.35
N MET A 72 11.87 -10.49 7.51
CA MET A 72 12.30 -9.21 6.94
C MET A 72 12.54 -8.18 8.07
N PRO A 73 13.79 -7.78 8.31
CA PRO A 73 14.11 -6.92 9.43
C PRO A 73 13.50 -5.52 9.30
N LYS A 74 13.27 -4.89 10.44
CA LYS A 74 12.93 -3.47 10.52
C LYS A 74 14.09 -2.60 10.02
N LEU A 75 13.78 -1.40 9.59
CA LEU A 75 14.76 -0.42 9.08
C LEU A 75 15.77 -0.03 10.16
N SER A 76 15.36 0.02 11.43
CA SER A 76 16.26 0.25 12.57
C SER A 76 17.43 -0.72 12.65
N ARG A 77 17.28 -1.97 12.16
CA ARG A 77 18.38 -2.94 12.09
C ARG A 77 19.51 -2.49 11.16
N TYR A 78 19.22 -1.61 10.21
CA TYR A 78 20.18 -1.03 9.27
C TYR A 78 20.69 0.35 9.72
N GLY A 79 20.43 0.76 10.96
CA GLY A 79 20.89 2.03 11.53
C GLY A 79 19.98 3.23 11.28
N LEU A 80 18.79 3.00 10.71
CA LEU A 80 17.80 4.04 10.48
C LEU A 80 17.09 4.45 11.78
N VAL A 81 17.08 5.74 12.08
CA VAL A 81 16.40 6.31 13.25
C VAL A 81 15.24 7.23 12.85
N HIS A 82 14.40 7.60 13.81
CA HIS A 82 13.24 8.47 13.58
C HIS A 82 13.63 9.82 12.97
N ASP A 83 14.76 10.38 13.39
CA ASP A 83 15.24 11.69 12.94
C ASP A 83 15.63 11.70 11.46
N ASP A 84 15.97 10.53 10.88
CA ASP A 84 16.30 10.40 9.45
C ASP A 84 15.05 10.45 8.56
N LEU A 85 13.87 10.14 9.10
CA LEU A 85 12.68 9.87 8.30
C LEU A 85 12.17 11.10 7.54
N ALA A 86 12.22 12.28 8.17
CA ALA A 86 11.80 13.52 7.52
C ALA A 86 12.66 13.84 6.28
N ALA A 87 13.99 13.69 6.42
CA ALA A 87 14.91 13.88 5.30
C ALA A 87 14.62 12.86 4.18
N ILE A 88 14.40 11.58 4.53
CA ILE A 88 14.08 10.53 3.56
C ILE A 88 12.77 10.82 2.83
N CYS A 89 11.71 11.23 3.54
CA CYS A 89 10.44 11.59 2.94
C CYS A 89 10.61 12.72 1.91
N SER A 90 11.34 13.78 2.27
CA SER A 90 11.55 14.93 1.36
C SER A 90 12.34 14.60 0.10
N LEU A 91 13.20 13.57 0.14
CA LEU A 91 14.04 13.15 -0.98
C LEU A 91 13.44 11.99 -1.79
N SER A 92 12.36 11.37 -1.32
CA SER A 92 11.75 10.21 -1.96
C SER A 92 10.69 10.64 -2.99
N ASP A 93 10.68 10.00 -4.16
CA ASP A 93 9.66 10.21 -5.19
C ASP A 93 8.71 9.01 -5.28
N VAL A 94 7.45 9.28 -5.63
CA VAL A 94 6.35 8.32 -5.78
C VAL A 94 5.80 8.29 -7.21
N LYS A 95 6.56 8.78 -8.20
CA LYS A 95 6.16 8.89 -9.62
C LYS A 95 5.46 7.66 -10.21
N ASN A 96 5.88 6.45 -9.83
CA ASN A 96 5.32 5.19 -10.35
C ASN A 96 4.33 4.51 -9.39
N ASN A 97 4.03 5.13 -8.24
CA ASN A 97 3.05 4.63 -7.30
C ASN A 97 1.63 4.96 -7.82
N PRO A 98 0.67 4.02 -7.79
CA PRO A 98 -0.72 4.30 -8.13
C PRO A 98 -1.38 5.38 -7.24
N VAL A 99 -0.81 5.67 -6.08
CA VAL A 99 -1.24 6.74 -5.19
C VAL A 99 -0.13 7.77 -5.06
N CYS A 100 -0.48 9.04 -5.31
CA CYS A 100 0.30 10.20 -4.93
C CYS A 100 0.24 10.35 -3.41
N LEU A 101 1.20 9.71 -2.73
CA LEU A 101 1.30 9.76 -1.28
C LEU A 101 1.73 11.16 -0.83
N SER A 102 1.07 11.69 0.20
CA SER A 102 1.54 12.88 0.89
C SER A 102 2.79 12.57 1.72
N GLU A 103 3.48 13.61 2.18
CA GLU A 103 4.64 13.45 3.07
C GLU A 103 4.25 12.73 4.37
N GLU A 104 3.08 13.03 4.92
CA GLU A 104 2.56 12.39 6.13
C GLU A 104 2.27 10.90 5.90
N GLN A 105 1.71 10.55 4.75
CA GLN A 105 1.45 9.15 4.38
C GLN A 105 2.75 8.39 4.14
N MET A 106 3.75 9.03 3.54
CA MET A 106 5.08 8.44 3.37
C MET A 106 5.74 8.21 4.74
N LEU A 107 5.64 9.20 5.63
CA LEU A 107 6.15 9.12 7.00
C LEU A 107 5.48 7.98 7.79
N GLU A 108 4.16 7.83 7.69
CA GLU A 108 3.41 6.72 8.31
C GLU A 108 3.95 5.35 7.87
N ILE A 109 4.18 5.18 6.56
CA ILE A 109 4.74 3.95 5.99
C ILE A 109 6.13 3.68 6.57
N LEU A 110 7.00 4.69 6.64
CA LEU A 110 8.37 4.52 7.16
C LEU A 110 8.37 4.27 8.67
N MET A 111 7.55 4.98 9.44
CA MET A 111 7.42 4.78 10.88
C MET A 111 6.96 3.37 11.23
N SER A 112 6.04 2.78 10.46
CA SER A 112 5.62 1.39 10.65
C SER A 112 6.75 0.36 10.46
N ARG A 113 7.87 0.78 9.86
CA ARG A 113 9.02 -0.06 9.51
C ARG A 113 10.25 0.21 10.34
N ILE A 114 10.25 1.18 11.25
CA ILE A 114 11.32 1.37 12.24
C ILE A 114 11.21 0.36 13.39
#